data_AF-A0ABD0C503-F1
#
_entry.id   AF-A0ABD0C503-F1
#
_cell.length_a   1.000
_cell.length_b   1.000
_cell.length_c   1.000
_cell.angle_alpha   90.00
_cell.angle_beta   90.00
_cell.angle_gamma   90.00
#
_symmetry.space_group_name_H-M   'P 1'
#
loop_
_entity.id
_entity.type
_entity.pdbx_description
1 polymer ?
#
loop_
_entity_poly.entity_id
_entity_poly.type
_entity_poly.pdbx_seq_one_letter_code
_entity_poly.pdbx_strand_id
1 'polypeptide(L)'
;MTIEQKIQYLTKKLNNPKARYTDEELSWLINHIGDPDAKIRDELVCNTFGSGFFEEKFTREQVRFLFENVQKRNLLFYNISKNISYSSLTRSFTCLLLELLIQTNGNQASKYFQITEFK
;
A
#
# COMPACT_ATOMS: atom_id res chain seq x y z
N MET A 1 -17.65 4.37 11.29
CA MET A 1 -17.13 5.55 10.56
C MET A 1 -17.51 5.39 9.09
N THR A 2 -18.02 6.43 8.44
CA THR A 2 -18.35 6.39 7.00
C THR A 2 -17.07 6.35 6.16
N ILE A 3 -17.21 6.06 4.85
CA ILE A 3 -16.06 6.05 3.94
C ILE A 3 -15.42 7.44 3.81
N GLU A 4 -16.23 8.50 3.75
CA GLU A 4 -15.74 9.88 3.66
C GLU A 4 -14.98 10.28 4.93
N GLN A 5 -15.50 9.88 6.10
CA GLN A 5 -14.83 10.10 7.37
C GLN A 5 -13.49 9.33 7.44
N LYS A 6 -13.42 8.09 6.91
CA LYS A 6 -12.17 7.31 6.85
C LYS A 6 -11.15 7.98 5.93
N ILE A 7 -11.57 8.43 4.75
CA ILE A 7 -10.72 9.17 3.81
C ILE A 7 -10.17 10.42 4.48
N GLN A 8 -11.03 11.26 5.04
CA GLN A 8 -10.60 12.49 5.72
C GLN A 8 -9.63 12.21 6.87
N TYR A 9 -9.89 11.18 7.66
CA TYR A 9 -9.02 10.75 8.75
C TYR A 9 -7.62 10.32 8.23
N LEU A 10 -7.56 9.49 7.20
CA LEU A 10 -6.30 9.02 6.63
C LEU A 10 -5.55 10.13 5.89
N THR A 11 -6.23 11.06 5.22
CA THR A 11 -5.61 12.24 4.59
C THR A 11 -4.95 13.14 5.63
N LYS A 12 -5.60 13.38 6.78
CA LYS A 12 -4.97 14.12 7.89
C LYS A 12 -3.72 13.41 8.41
N LYS A 13 -3.76 12.08 8.44
CA LYS A 13 -2.65 11.23 8.89
C LYS A 13 -1.47 11.25 7.91
N LEU A 14 -1.74 11.19 6.60
CA LEU A 14 -0.74 11.33 5.53
C LEU A 14 0.07 12.62 5.69
N ASN A 15 -0.60 13.74 5.97
CA ASN A 15 0.02 15.05 6.14
C ASN A 15 0.71 15.25 7.51
N ASN A 16 0.77 14.23 8.37
CA ASN A 16 1.43 14.29 9.67
C ASN A 16 2.71 13.41 9.65
N PRO A 17 3.92 14.00 9.69
CA PRO A 17 5.17 13.25 9.68
C PRO A 17 5.32 12.26 10.84
N LYS A 18 4.67 12.51 11.98
CA LYS A 18 4.74 11.65 13.18
C LYS A 18 3.67 10.55 13.18
N ALA A 19 2.82 10.49 12.16
CA ALA A 19 1.80 9.47 12.10
C ALA A 19 2.38 8.05 11.99
N ARG A 20 1.64 7.10 12.56
CA ARG A 20 1.88 5.66 12.49
C ARG A 20 0.59 4.96 12.15
N TYR A 21 0.63 3.96 11.28
CA TYR A 21 -0.56 3.30 10.77
C TYR A 21 -0.89 2.04 11.55
N THR A 22 -2.17 1.70 11.66
CA THR A 22 -2.64 0.42 12.22
C THR A 22 -2.84 -0.62 11.11
N ASP A 23 -2.92 -1.90 11.48
CA ASP A 23 -3.13 -2.98 10.53
C ASP A 23 -4.49 -2.88 9.83
N GLU A 24 -5.54 -2.38 10.52
CA GLU A 24 -6.83 -2.13 9.85
C GLU A 24 -6.75 -0.99 8.84
N GLU A 25 -5.92 0.03 9.09
CA GLU A 25 -5.70 1.10 8.13
C GLU A 25 -4.93 0.62 6.90
N LEU A 26 -3.91 -0.22 7.10
CA LEU A 26 -3.20 -0.85 5.99
C LEU A 26 -4.09 -1.78 5.18
N SER A 27 -4.96 -2.53 5.86
CA SER A 27 -6.00 -3.35 5.24
C SER A 27 -6.95 -2.49 4.39
N TRP A 28 -7.34 -1.33 4.91
CA TRP A 28 -8.17 -0.39 4.16
C TRP A 28 -7.46 0.12 2.91
N LEU A 29 -6.20 0.55 3.04
CA LEU A 29 -5.38 1.07 1.92
C LEU A 29 -5.20 0.01 0.83
N ILE A 30 -4.85 -1.23 1.16
CA ILE A 30 -4.67 -2.30 0.16
C ILE A 30 -5.99 -2.71 -0.49
N ASN A 31 -7.12 -2.57 0.21
CA ASN A 31 -8.45 -2.79 -0.39
C ASN A 31 -8.82 -1.73 -1.42
N HIS A 32 -8.25 -0.53 -1.33
CA HIS A 32 -8.54 0.61 -2.20
C HIS A 32 -7.37 0.94 -3.15
N ILE A 33 -6.39 0.03 -3.29
CA ILE A 33 -5.18 0.23 -4.09
C ILE A 33 -5.46 0.53 -5.57
N GLY A 34 -6.56 0.01 -6.11
CA GLY A 34 -7.00 0.24 -7.48
C GLY A 34 -8.34 0.96 -7.58
N ASP A 35 -8.69 1.77 -6.60
CA ASP A 35 -9.97 2.50 -6.58
C ASP A 35 -10.15 3.33 -7.87
N PRO A 36 -11.33 3.34 -8.52
CA PRO A 36 -11.57 4.18 -9.70
C PRO A 36 -11.42 5.68 -9.42
N ASP A 37 -11.71 6.15 -8.19
CA ASP A 37 -11.56 7.55 -7.81
C ASP A 37 -10.08 7.88 -7.56
N ALA A 38 -9.55 8.83 -8.35
CA ALA A 38 -8.17 9.28 -8.24
C ALA A 38 -7.85 9.96 -6.89
N LYS A 39 -8.84 10.56 -6.21
CA LYS A 39 -8.64 11.14 -4.88
C LYS A 39 -8.38 10.07 -3.83
N ILE A 40 -8.98 8.89 -4.00
CA ILE A 40 -8.73 7.74 -3.12
C ILE A 40 -7.42 7.07 -3.53
N ARG A 41 -7.28 6.73 -4.81
CA ARG A 41 -6.17 5.92 -5.31
C ARG A 41 -4.83 6.67 -5.32
N ASP A 42 -4.78 7.83 -5.97
CA ASP A 42 -3.54 8.58 -6.19
C ASP A 42 -3.23 9.47 -4.97
N GLU A 43 -4.16 10.37 -4.65
CA GLU A 43 -3.91 11.41 -3.64
C GLU A 43 -3.79 10.85 -2.22
N LEU A 44 -4.50 9.75 -1.91
CA LEU A 44 -4.48 9.11 -0.60
C LEU A 44 -3.66 7.82 -0.57
N VAL A 45 -4.07 6.76 -1.29
CA VAL A 45 -3.49 5.42 -1.12
C VAL A 45 -2.03 5.38 -1.60
N CYS A 46 -1.77 5.80 -2.85
CA CYS A 46 -0.43 5.80 -3.42
C CYS A 46 0.53 6.68 -2.61
N ASN A 47 0.11 7.90 -2.28
CA ASN A 47 0.91 8.81 -1.46
C ASN A 47 1.15 8.29 -0.03
N THR A 48 0.18 7.58 0.55
CA THR A 48 0.36 6.93 1.87
C THR A 48 1.38 5.81 1.81
N PHE A 49 1.37 4.98 0.77
CA PHE A 49 2.42 3.98 0.61
C PHE A 49 3.79 4.62 0.38
N GLY A 50 3.89 5.57 -0.56
CA GLY A 50 5.17 6.27 -0.82
C GLY A 50 5.77 6.89 0.45
N SER A 51 5.01 7.75 1.14
CA SER A 51 5.46 8.36 2.40
C SER A 51 5.68 7.34 3.50
N GLY A 52 4.85 6.30 3.58
CA GLY A 52 4.96 5.29 4.62
C GLY A 52 6.22 4.43 4.51
N PHE A 53 6.67 4.13 3.29
CA PHE A 53 7.93 3.43 3.04
C PHE A 53 9.13 4.36 3.20
N PHE A 54 9.14 5.55 2.58
CA PHE A 54 10.31 6.43 2.61
C PHE A 54 10.54 7.11 3.96
N GLU A 55 9.48 7.40 4.73
CA GLU A 55 9.58 7.97 6.08
C GLU A 55 9.47 6.88 7.18
N GLU A 56 9.53 5.60 6.79
CA GLU A 56 9.54 4.43 7.69
C GLU A 56 8.38 4.39 8.71
N LYS A 57 7.19 4.84 8.30
CA LYS A 57 5.99 4.96 9.15
C LYS A 57 5.34 3.62 9.47
N PHE A 58 5.70 2.56 8.76
CA PHE A 58 5.20 1.20 8.98
C PHE A 58 6.17 0.37 9.83
N THR A 59 5.66 -0.61 10.57
CA THR A 59 6.50 -1.65 11.19
C THR A 59 6.97 -2.67 10.15
N ARG A 60 7.93 -3.54 10.50
CA ARG A 60 8.37 -4.62 9.59
C ARG A 60 7.25 -5.64 9.42
N GLU A 61 6.51 -5.94 10.47
CA GLU A 61 5.37 -6.86 10.45
C GLU A 61 4.28 -6.36 9.50
N GLN A 62 4.06 -5.05 9.48
CA GLN A 62 3.12 -4.38 8.58
C GLN A 62 3.53 -4.45 7.11
N VAL A 63 4.82 -4.27 6.81
CA VAL A 63 5.32 -4.42 5.43
C VAL A 63 5.22 -5.88 4.98
N ARG A 64 5.48 -6.85 5.87
CA ARG A 64 5.23 -8.28 5.58
C ARG A 64 3.76 -8.56 5.33
N PHE A 65 2.88 -8.02 6.16
CA PHE A 65 1.43 -8.12 5.99
C PHE A 65 0.98 -7.61 4.62
N LEU A 66 1.49 -6.45 4.17
CA LEU A 66 1.18 -5.91 2.84
C LEU A 66 1.64 -6.86 1.72
N PHE A 67 2.88 -7.37 1.80
CA PHE A 67 3.42 -8.32 0.82
C PHE A 67 2.58 -9.59 0.73
N GLU A 68 2.28 -10.20 1.87
CA GLU A 68 1.46 -11.40 1.93
C GLU A 68 0.06 -11.16 1.35
N ASN A 69 -0.54 -10.00 1.58
CA ASN A 69 -1.85 -9.68 1.01
C ASN A 69 -1.80 -9.55 -0.51
N VAL A 70 -0.75 -8.92 -1.05
CA VAL A 70 -0.54 -8.85 -2.51
C VAL A 70 -0.45 -10.26 -3.11
N GLN A 71 0.31 -11.16 -2.47
CA GLN A 71 0.47 -12.54 -2.92
C GLN A 71 -0.82 -13.35 -2.79
N LYS A 72 -1.42 -13.39 -1.58
CA LYS A 72 -2.63 -14.16 -1.28
C LYS A 72 -3.80 -13.77 -2.17
N ARG A 73 -3.93 -12.49 -2.51
CA ARG A 73 -5.00 -11.97 -3.37
C ARG A 73 -4.63 -11.90 -4.86
N ASN A 74 -3.42 -12.34 -5.21
CA ASN A 74 -2.89 -12.34 -6.57
C ASN A 74 -3.03 -10.96 -7.27
N LEU A 75 -2.76 -9.87 -6.55
CA LEU A 75 -3.12 -8.52 -6.99
C LEU A 75 -2.38 -8.07 -8.26
N LEU A 76 -1.15 -8.55 -8.47
CA LEU A 76 -0.37 -8.28 -9.67
C LEU A 76 -1.04 -8.81 -10.94
N PHE A 77 -1.76 -9.94 -10.82
CA PHE A 77 -2.49 -10.58 -11.91
C PHE A 77 -4.01 -10.38 -11.77
N TYR A 78 -4.44 -9.39 -10.97
CA TYR A 78 -5.84 -9.16 -10.65
C TYR A 78 -6.68 -9.05 -11.92
N ASN A 79 -7.60 -9.99 -12.08
CA ASN A 79 -8.51 -10.08 -13.23
C ASN A 79 -7.79 -9.96 -14.59
N ILE A 80 -6.54 -10.41 -14.73
CA ILE A 80 -5.78 -10.20 -15.98
C ILE A 80 -6.42 -10.85 -17.21
N SER A 81 -7.08 -12.00 -17.01
CA SER A 81 -7.83 -12.71 -18.06
C SER A 81 -9.28 -12.24 -18.22
N LYS A 82 -9.76 -11.40 -17.30
CA LYS A 82 -11.15 -10.90 -17.30
C LYS A 82 -11.11 -9.44 -17.73
N ASN A 83 -11.75 -9.11 -18.84
CA ASN A 83 -11.79 -7.73 -19.36
C ASN A 83 -12.75 -6.84 -18.52
N ILE A 84 -12.47 -6.73 -17.22
CA ILE A 84 -13.26 -5.98 -16.24
C ILE A 84 -12.66 -4.59 -16.13
N SER A 85 -13.50 -3.57 -16.36
CA SER A 85 -13.14 -2.16 -16.23
C SER A 85 -12.39 -1.89 -14.92
N TYR A 86 -11.39 -1.01 -14.99
CA TYR A 86 -10.55 -0.58 -13.86
C TYR A 86 -9.65 -1.65 -13.23
N SER A 87 -9.72 -2.93 -13.64
CA SER A 87 -8.82 -3.96 -13.09
C SER A 87 -7.34 -3.68 -13.39
N SER A 88 -7.05 -2.92 -14.46
CA SER A 88 -5.71 -2.42 -14.75
C SER A 88 -5.18 -1.48 -13.65
N LEU A 89 -6.04 -0.71 -12.98
CA LEU A 89 -5.62 0.18 -11.89
C LEU A 89 -5.10 -0.64 -10.71
N THR A 90 -5.82 -1.69 -10.28
CA THR A 90 -5.34 -2.58 -9.21
C THR A 90 -3.98 -3.15 -9.54
N ARG A 91 -3.77 -3.63 -10.77
CA ARG A 91 -2.47 -4.17 -11.19
C ARG A 91 -1.37 -3.11 -11.19
N SER A 92 -1.60 -1.98 -11.84
CA SER A 92 -0.60 -0.90 -11.94
C SER A 92 -0.20 -0.33 -10.58
N PHE A 93 -1.15 -0.07 -9.69
CA PHE A 93 -0.84 0.45 -8.35
C PHE A 93 -0.27 -0.61 -7.42
N THR A 94 -0.58 -1.89 -7.64
CA THR A 94 0.14 -2.99 -6.99
C THR A 94 1.60 -3.03 -7.43
N CYS A 95 1.91 -2.78 -8.71
CA CYS A 95 3.29 -2.67 -9.18
C CYS A 95 4.04 -1.55 -8.43
N LEU A 96 3.42 -0.38 -8.24
CA LEU A 96 4.02 0.72 -7.47
C LEU A 96 4.28 0.35 -6.00
N LEU A 97 3.34 -0.35 -5.36
CA LEU A 97 3.56 -0.87 -4.00
C LEU A 97 4.73 -1.88 -3.95
N LEU A 98 4.80 -2.78 -4.93
CA LEU A 98 5.89 -3.76 -5.02
C LEU A 98 7.24 -3.12 -5.32
N GLU A 99 7.28 -2.06 -6.13
CA GLU A 99 8.50 -1.26 -6.36
C GLU A 99 9.05 -0.70 -5.05
N LEU A 100 8.21 -0.06 -4.23
CA LEU A 100 8.59 0.47 -2.91
C LEU A 100 9.13 -0.64 -2.00
N LEU A 101 8.48 -1.80 -2.00
CA LEU A 101 8.91 -2.95 -1.23
C LEU A 101 10.27 -3.47 -1.69
N ILE A 102 10.47 -3.66 -3.00
CA ILE A 102 11.72 -4.16 -3.57
C ILE A 102 12.86 -3.18 -3.27
N GLN A 103 12.62 -1.88 -3.50
CA GLN A 103 13.59 -0.83 -3.26
C GLN A 103 14.02 -0.77 -1.79
N THR A 104 13.07 -0.79 -0.86
CA THR A 104 13.39 -0.73 0.57
C THR A 104 13.96 -2.04 1.11
N ASN A 105 13.54 -3.20 0.58
CA ASN A 105 14.11 -4.50 0.93
C ASN A 105 15.59 -4.63 0.52
N GLY A 106 15.97 -4.09 -0.64
CA GLY A 106 17.35 -4.12 -1.15
C GLY A 106 18.27 -3.04 -0.59
N ASN A 107 17.74 -2.07 0.18
CA ASN A 107 18.51 -0.96 0.70
C ASN A 107 18.97 -1.20 2.15
N GLN A 108 20.29 -1.36 2.36
CA GLN A 108 20.88 -1.59 3.69
C GLN A 108 20.57 -0.48 4.72
N ALA A 109 20.32 0.74 4.26
CA ALA A 109 19.97 1.85 5.15
C ALA A 109 18.48 1.87 5.53
N SER A 110 17.64 1.06 4.89
CA SER A 110 16.21 1.00 5.18
C SER A 110 15.92 0.09 6.37
N LYS A 111 14.99 0.51 7.23
CA LYS A 111 14.34 -0.33 8.24
C LYS A 111 13.78 -1.64 7.69
N TYR A 112 13.46 -1.68 6.40
CA TYR A 112 12.87 -2.85 5.72
C TYR A 112 13.89 -3.74 5.01
N PHE A 113 15.19 -3.52 5.21
CA PHE A 113 16.24 -4.35 4.62
C PHE A 113 16.03 -5.85 4.92
N GLN A 114 16.13 -6.68 3.87
CA GLN A 114 15.97 -8.14 3.91
C GLN A 114 14.68 -8.62 4.58
N ILE A 115 13.57 -7.91 4.38
CA ILE A 115 12.28 -8.27 4.96
C ILE A 115 11.66 -9.52 4.32
N THR A 116 11.97 -9.79 3.05
CA THR A 116 11.45 -10.94 2.26
C THR A 116 12.35 -12.18 2.31
N GLU A 117 13.49 -12.15 2.99
CA GLU A 117 14.29 -13.34 3.25
C GLU A 117 13.63 -14.14 4.38
N PHE A 118 12.67 -14.99 4.02
CA PHE A 118 12.09 -15.96 4.93
C PHE A 118 13.08 -17.13 5.10
N LYS A 119 13.50 -17.38 6.34
CA LYS A 119 14.23 -18.60 6.72
C LYS A 119 13.31 -19.81 6.74
#